data_AF-A0A6P0LGP8-F1
#
_entry.id   AF-A0A6P0LGP8-F1
#
_cell.length_a   1.000
_cell.length_b   1.000
_cell.length_c   1.000
_cell.angle_alpha   90.00
_cell.angle_beta   90.00
_cell.angle_gamma   90.00
#
_symmetry.space_group_name_H-M   'P 1'
#
loop_
_entity.id
_entity.type
_entity.pdbx_description
1 polymer ?
#
loop_
_entity_poly.entity_id
_entity_poly.type
_entity_poly.pdbx_seq_one_letter_code
_entity_poly.pdbx_strand_id
1 'polypeptide(L)'
;HQLIPKVQEVTQQDVLAFFPLTVGAGGISWSETAGISASTFSAYVFLQWWAWRRSDGGGEFVQRLAASKNEADAEKAAWLFNIFHYVIRTWPWILVALAAMVIYPDLADRELGYPKLMLDFLPRGMLGIVVTSLLAAFMSTVSTSINWGASYLTNDLYLRFVHPQARESELVFVGRIASVLVTVLGAIAAFFATDVATVFRLVIAIGTGPGLVLMLRWFWWRINAAAELTAMVAGFVVGFGTSVVPVIQIPDFGWRLLVTAGITGVLWVVVMLLTPPESDTTLDEFYRRVRPAGPGWKRQQLRTGLAPIQDLEHDLKRVLASILLMFGAMLAIGGFLLLKPLIGWVSLVIAVLGWVWLRQIKGNRE
;
A
#
# COMPACT_ATOMS: atom_id res chain seq x y z
N HIS A 1 19.02 0.26 -26.19
CA HIS A 1 18.42 -0.47 -27.33
C HIS A 1 18.72 -1.97 -27.32
N GLN A 2 19.94 -2.45 -27.03
CA GLN A 2 20.25 -3.90 -27.04
C GLN A 2 19.78 -4.69 -25.81
N LEU A 3 19.44 -4.02 -24.69
CA LEU A 3 19.01 -4.71 -23.47
C LEU A 3 17.75 -5.55 -23.69
N ILE A 4 16.74 -4.96 -24.34
CA ILE A 4 15.44 -5.60 -24.54
C ILE A 4 15.53 -6.89 -25.40
N PRO A 5 16.20 -6.88 -26.57
CA PRO A 5 16.45 -8.11 -27.32
C PRO A 5 17.21 -9.17 -26.50
N LYS A 6 18.26 -8.77 -25.76
CA LYS A 6 19.04 -9.71 -24.95
C LYS A 6 18.24 -10.33 -23.82
N VAL A 7 17.33 -9.58 -23.19
CA VAL A 7 16.40 -10.13 -22.19
C VAL A 7 15.57 -11.25 -22.83
N GLN A 8 15.02 -11.01 -24.02
CA GLN A 8 14.20 -11.98 -24.74
C GLN A 8 15.01 -13.20 -25.23
N GLU A 9 16.31 -13.06 -25.49
CA GLU A 9 17.20 -14.18 -25.83
C GLU A 9 17.54 -15.05 -24.60
N VAL A 10 17.74 -14.42 -23.45
CA VAL A 10 18.09 -15.11 -22.20
C VAL A 10 16.87 -15.81 -21.57
N THR A 11 15.66 -15.31 -21.81
CA THR A 11 14.43 -15.88 -21.27
C THR A 11 13.55 -16.47 -22.37
N GLN A 12 13.23 -17.76 -22.32
CA GLN A 12 12.37 -18.42 -23.31
C GLN A 12 10.89 -17.93 -23.35
N GLN A 13 10.52 -16.92 -22.55
CA GLN A 13 9.17 -16.38 -22.43
C GLN A 13 9.19 -14.84 -22.39
N ASP A 14 8.08 -14.18 -22.77
CA ASP A 14 7.98 -12.70 -22.79
C ASP A 14 7.88 -12.13 -21.37
N VAL A 15 9.02 -11.97 -20.69
CA VAL A 15 9.13 -11.32 -19.38
C VAL A 15 8.75 -9.84 -19.39
N LEU A 16 8.50 -9.27 -20.57
CA LEU A 16 8.02 -7.90 -20.75
C LEU A 16 6.50 -7.84 -20.95
N ALA A 17 5.82 -8.99 -20.97
CA ALA A 17 4.37 -9.03 -21.05
C ALA A 17 3.74 -8.47 -19.78
N PHE A 18 2.73 -7.61 -19.93
CA PHE A 18 2.02 -7.04 -18.78
C PHE A 18 1.23 -8.12 -18.02
N PHE A 19 0.58 -9.02 -18.77
CA PHE A 19 0.00 -10.24 -18.22
C PHE A 19 0.93 -11.41 -18.58
N PRO A 20 1.42 -12.16 -17.59
CA PRO A 20 2.33 -13.27 -17.84
C PRO A 20 1.52 -14.48 -18.29
N LEU A 21 1.10 -14.46 -19.55
CA LEU A 21 0.34 -15.52 -20.21
C LEU A 21 1.19 -16.16 -21.29
N THR A 22 1.17 -17.48 -21.36
CA THR A 22 1.78 -18.25 -22.45
C THR A 22 0.69 -18.76 -23.39
N VAL A 23 0.89 -18.56 -24.69
CA VAL A 23 0.02 -19.09 -25.74
C VAL A 23 0.71 -20.32 -26.33
N GLY A 24 0.15 -21.50 -26.07
CA GLY A 24 0.68 -22.78 -26.57
C GLY A 24 -0.38 -23.60 -27.32
N ALA A 25 0.01 -24.79 -27.78
CA ALA A 25 -0.88 -25.70 -28.50
C ALA A 25 -2.13 -26.15 -27.68
N GLY A 26 -2.08 -26.04 -26.35
CA GLY A 26 -3.19 -26.31 -25.44
C GLY A 26 -4.03 -25.10 -25.02
N GLY A 27 -3.81 -23.91 -25.62
CA GLY A 27 -4.52 -22.67 -25.30
C GLY A 27 -3.68 -21.66 -24.51
N ILE A 28 -4.38 -20.76 -23.80
CA ILE A 28 -3.79 -19.70 -22.99
C ILE A 28 -3.61 -20.21 -21.55
N SER A 29 -2.39 -20.22 -21.03
CA SER A 29 -2.07 -20.62 -19.66
C SER A 29 -1.28 -19.55 -18.92
N TRP A 30 -1.27 -19.60 -17.59
CA TRP A 30 -0.44 -18.72 -16.76
C TRP A 30 1.04 -19.11 -16.90
N SER A 31 1.89 -18.12 -17.11
CA SER A 31 3.33 -18.34 -17.29
C SER A 31 4.01 -18.71 -15.97
N GLU A 32 4.74 -19.82 -15.98
CA GLU A 32 5.58 -20.23 -14.84
C GLU A 32 6.74 -19.26 -14.57
N THR A 33 7.17 -18.50 -15.59
CA THR A 33 8.26 -17.49 -15.42
C THR A 33 7.84 -16.27 -14.62
N ALA A 34 6.53 -16.07 -14.38
CA ALA A 34 6.03 -15.01 -13.51
C ALA A 34 6.60 -15.09 -12.09
N GLY A 35 7.04 -16.27 -11.64
CA GLY A 35 7.53 -16.50 -10.27
C GLY A 35 6.45 -16.38 -9.18
N ILE A 36 5.21 -16.08 -9.59
CA ILE A 36 4.02 -15.98 -8.76
C ILE A 36 2.85 -16.63 -9.48
N SER A 37 1.88 -17.13 -8.73
CA SER A 37 0.65 -17.71 -9.30
C SER A 37 -0.32 -16.64 -9.83
N ALA A 38 -1.24 -17.06 -10.70
CA ALA A 38 -2.31 -16.20 -11.22
C ALA A 38 -3.16 -15.58 -10.10
N SER A 39 -3.45 -16.36 -9.05
CA SER A 39 -4.14 -15.91 -7.85
C SER A 39 -3.33 -14.88 -7.08
N THR A 40 -2.01 -15.06 -6.94
CA THR A 40 -1.13 -14.10 -6.26
C THR A 40 -1.08 -12.77 -7.01
N PHE A 41 -0.90 -12.80 -8.33
CA PHE A 41 -0.97 -11.60 -9.17
C PHE A 41 -2.33 -10.90 -9.02
N SER A 42 -3.42 -11.66 -9.13
CA SER A 42 -4.77 -11.12 -8.99
C SER A 42 -5.01 -10.51 -7.61
N ALA A 43 -4.47 -11.11 -6.55
CA ALA A 43 -4.57 -10.56 -5.21
C ALA A 43 -3.80 -9.24 -5.07
N TYR A 44 -2.62 -9.12 -5.66
CA TYR A 44 -1.87 -7.86 -5.67
C TYR A 44 -2.59 -6.74 -6.42
N VAL A 45 -3.18 -7.05 -7.58
CA VAL A 45 -3.86 -6.04 -8.41
C VAL A 45 -5.23 -5.66 -7.85
N PHE A 46 -6.02 -6.63 -7.41
CA PHE A 46 -7.45 -6.42 -7.16
C PHE A 46 -7.87 -6.47 -5.69
N LEU A 47 -7.05 -7.02 -4.79
CA LEU A 47 -7.44 -7.25 -3.40
C LEU A 47 -6.59 -6.43 -2.41
N GLN A 48 -5.27 -6.45 -2.58
CA GLN A 48 -4.34 -6.01 -1.55
C GLN A 48 -4.52 -4.52 -1.19
N TRP A 49 -4.78 -3.66 -2.17
CA TRP A 49 -4.81 -2.21 -1.94
C TRP A 49 -5.98 -1.76 -1.05
N TRP A 50 -7.12 -2.46 -1.07
CA TRP A 50 -8.28 -2.12 -0.23
C TRP A 50 -8.48 -3.04 0.96
N ALA A 51 -8.01 -4.29 0.90
CA ALA A 51 -8.21 -5.26 1.99
C ALA A 51 -7.18 -5.14 3.12
N TRP A 52 -6.10 -4.40 2.90
CA TRP A 52 -4.99 -4.26 3.85
C TRP A 52 -5.26 -3.20 4.93
N ARG A 53 -4.68 -3.38 6.12
CA ARG A 53 -4.78 -2.52 7.31
C ARG A 53 -4.36 -1.04 7.14
N ARG A 54 -3.98 -0.62 5.94
CA ARG A 54 -3.58 0.76 5.59
C ARG A 54 -4.51 1.40 4.55
N SER A 55 -5.68 0.79 4.29
CA SER A 55 -6.63 1.23 3.27
C SER A 55 -7.24 2.62 3.51
N ASP A 56 -7.27 3.09 4.77
CA ASP A 56 -7.75 4.41 5.15
C ASP A 56 -6.67 5.51 5.09
N GLY A 57 -5.51 5.18 4.49
CA GLY A 57 -4.37 6.09 4.35
C GLY A 57 -3.29 5.90 5.41
N GLY A 58 -3.61 5.27 6.55
CA GLY A 58 -2.63 4.98 7.61
C GLY A 58 -2.05 6.21 8.32
N GLY A 59 -1.63 6.03 9.58
CA GLY A 59 -1.17 7.13 10.43
C GLY A 59 0.06 7.88 9.90
N GLU A 60 0.97 7.20 9.19
CA GLU A 60 2.18 7.82 8.61
C GLU A 60 1.85 8.93 7.60
N PHE A 61 0.91 8.69 6.69
CA PHE A 61 0.53 9.68 5.69
C PHE A 61 -0.26 10.83 6.32
N VAL A 62 -1.18 10.52 7.24
CA VAL A 62 -1.95 11.55 7.96
C VAL A 62 -1.02 12.50 8.71
N GLN A 63 0.01 12.00 9.40
CA GLN A 63 0.99 12.84 10.08
C GLN A 63 1.71 13.80 9.12
N ARG A 64 2.09 13.34 7.93
CA ARG A 64 2.76 14.18 6.93
C ARG A 64 1.83 15.22 6.31
N LEU A 65 0.58 14.84 6.03
CA LEU A 65 -0.41 15.78 5.49
C LEU A 65 -0.81 16.82 6.53
N ALA A 66 -1.01 16.43 7.80
CA ALA A 66 -1.34 17.34 8.89
C ALA A 66 -0.21 18.31 9.25
N ALA A 67 1.04 17.96 8.95
CA ALA A 67 2.20 18.85 9.11
C ALA A 67 2.30 19.91 7.99
N SER A 68 1.46 19.84 6.95
CA SER A 68 1.41 20.84 5.89
C SER A 68 0.72 22.12 6.36
N LYS A 69 1.13 23.27 5.83
CA LYS A 69 0.62 24.59 6.24
C LYS A 69 -0.89 24.75 6.02
N ASN A 70 -1.41 24.14 4.95
CA ASN A 70 -2.80 24.20 4.53
C ASN A 70 -3.10 23.01 3.58
N GLU A 71 -4.38 22.83 3.25
CA GLU A 71 -4.86 21.73 2.39
C GLU A 71 -4.26 21.77 0.98
N ALA A 72 -4.06 22.96 0.41
CA ALA A 72 -3.50 23.09 -0.94
C ALA A 72 -2.04 22.62 -1.00
N ASP A 73 -1.25 22.91 0.03
CA ASP A 73 0.12 22.44 0.14
C ASP A 73 0.19 20.94 0.45
N ALA A 74 -0.77 20.41 1.22
CA ALA A 74 -0.93 18.97 1.43
C ALA A 74 -1.27 18.23 0.12
N GLU A 75 -2.18 18.77 -0.70
CA GLU A 75 -2.53 18.22 -2.02
C GLU A 75 -1.30 18.22 -2.95
N LYS A 76 -0.56 19.32 -3.01
CA LYS A 76 0.68 19.40 -3.82
C LYS A 76 1.73 18.38 -3.37
N ALA A 77 1.93 18.24 -2.06
CA ALA A 77 2.86 17.28 -1.50
C ALA A 77 2.46 15.84 -1.84
N ALA A 78 1.17 15.52 -1.77
CA ALA A 78 0.63 14.22 -2.18
C ALA A 78 0.86 13.95 -3.67
N TRP A 79 0.60 14.92 -4.56
CA TRP A 79 0.88 14.78 -5.99
C TRP A 79 2.36 14.57 -6.28
N LEU A 80 3.22 15.37 -5.66
CA LEU A 80 4.67 15.26 -5.81
C LEU A 80 5.14 13.86 -5.39
N PHE A 81 4.71 13.39 -4.22
CA PHE A 81 5.01 12.05 -3.75
C PHE A 81 4.57 10.99 -4.76
N ASN A 82 3.31 11.02 -5.22
CA ASN A 82 2.80 10.00 -6.13
C ASN A 82 3.54 9.98 -7.48
N ILE A 83 3.85 11.14 -8.06
CA ILE A 83 4.58 11.23 -9.33
C ILE A 83 6.00 10.67 -9.16
N PHE A 84 6.76 11.16 -8.18
CA PHE A 84 8.14 10.69 -8.01
C PHE A 84 8.19 9.22 -7.59
N HIS A 85 7.31 8.78 -6.69
CA HIS A 85 7.36 7.45 -6.09
C HIS A 85 6.82 6.34 -7.01
N TYR A 86 5.71 6.59 -7.72
CA TYR A 86 5.05 5.58 -8.54
C TYR A 86 5.33 5.75 -10.04
N VAL A 87 5.37 6.98 -10.55
CA VAL A 87 5.57 7.21 -12.00
C VAL A 87 7.05 7.14 -12.37
N ILE A 88 7.91 7.87 -11.65
CA ILE A 88 9.33 8.01 -12.03
C ILE A 88 10.18 6.87 -11.45
N ARG A 89 10.15 6.68 -10.12
CA ARG A 89 11.05 5.77 -9.41
C ARG A 89 10.92 4.31 -9.84
N THR A 90 9.74 3.87 -10.26
CA THR A 90 9.48 2.48 -10.67
C THR A 90 10.40 2.01 -11.80
N TRP A 91 10.71 2.89 -12.77
CA TRP A 91 11.44 2.50 -13.98
C TRP A 91 12.93 2.24 -13.78
N PRO A 92 13.69 3.07 -13.04
CA PRO A 92 15.07 2.73 -12.69
C PRO A 92 15.23 1.34 -12.07
N TRP A 93 14.35 0.95 -11.15
CA TRP A 93 14.40 -0.38 -10.53
C TRP A 93 14.17 -1.51 -11.54
N ILE A 94 13.15 -1.37 -12.38
CA ILE A 94 12.84 -2.36 -13.42
C ILE A 94 14.00 -2.49 -14.41
N LEU A 95 14.55 -1.38 -14.90
CA LEU A 95 15.66 -1.41 -15.85
C LEU A 95 16.91 -2.07 -15.28
N VAL A 96 17.24 -1.79 -14.02
CA VAL A 96 18.37 -2.43 -13.35
C VAL A 96 18.12 -3.92 -13.14
N ALA A 97 16.88 -4.32 -12.78
CA ALA A 97 16.52 -5.74 -12.67
C ALA A 97 16.62 -6.47 -14.02
N LEU A 98 16.15 -5.87 -15.11
CA LEU A 98 16.29 -6.41 -16.47
C LEU A 98 17.78 -6.56 -16.86
N ALA A 99 18.60 -5.58 -16.53
CA ALA A 99 20.05 -5.65 -16.76
C ALA A 99 20.70 -6.79 -15.95
N ALA A 100 20.32 -6.96 -14.68
CA ALA A 100 20.83 -8.03 -13.83
C ALA A 100 20.50 -9.41 -14.40
N MET A 101 19.29 -9.61 -14.92
CA MET A 101 18.88 -10.87 -15.54
C MET A 101 19.70 -11.24 -16.79
N VAL A 102 20.09 -10.25 -17.59
CA VAL A 102 20.91 -10.49 -18.80
C VAL A 102 22.37 -10.72 -18.45
N ILE A 103 22.90 -9.96 -17.50
CA ILE A 103 24.33 -9.99 -17.17
C ILE A 103 24.66 -11.18 -16.25
N TYR A 104 23.72 -11.55 -15.37
CA TYR A 104 23.89 -12.65 -14.42
C TYR A 104 22.71 -13.65 -14.51
N PRO A 105 22.56 -14.38 -15.63
CA PRO A 105 21.44 -15.30 -15.84
C PRO A 105 21.40 -16.45 -14.82
N ASP A 106 22.58 -16.94 -14.41
CA ASP A 106 22.74 -18.08 -13.50
C ASP A 106 22.87 -17.68 -12.03
N LEU A 107 22.44 -16.47 -11.66
CA LEU A 107 22.54 -15.99 -10.28
C LEU A 107 21.58 -16.79 -9.38
N ALA A 108 22.15 -17.60 -8.48
CA ALA A 108 21.38 -18.45 -7.57
C ALA A 108 20.42 -17.66 -6.68
N ASP A 109 20.89 -16.54 -6.12
CA ASP A 109 20.08 -15.58 -5.38
C ASP A 109 19.87 -14.31 -6.21
N ARG A 110 18.66 -14.16 -6.76
CA ARG A 110 18.28 -13.03 -7.61
C ARG A 110 18.28 -11.70 -6.86
N GLU A 111 18.16 -11.69 -5.53
CA GLU A 111 18.18 -10.47 -4.71
C GLU A 111 19.57 -9.79 -4.77
N LEU A 112 20.63 -10.57 -5.02
CA LEU A 112 22.00 -10.06 -5.16
C LEU A 112 22.29 -9.37 -6.49
N GLY A 113 21.34 -9.40 -7.45
CA GLY A 113 21.54 -8.83 -8.78
C GLY A 113 21.85 -7.34 -8.75
N TYR A 114 21.13 -6.57 -7.94
CA TYR A 114 21.35 -5.12 -7.81
C TYR A 114 22.69 -4.80 -7.12
N PRO A 115 23.03 -5.37 -5.95
CA PRO A 115 24.36 -5.19 -5.35
C PRO A 115 25.51 -5.58 -6.28
N LYS A 116 25.38 -6.68 -7.03
CA LYS A 116 26.44 -7.16 -7.93
C LYS A 116 26.68 -6.19 -9.08
N LEU A 117 25.62 -5.67 -9.70
CA LEU A 117 25.75 -4.63 -10.73
C LEU A 117 26.44 -3.37 -10.19
N MET A 118 26.15 -2.97 -8.95
CA MET A 118 26.83 -1.84 -8.34
C MET A 118 28.34 -2.07 -8.18
N LEU A 119 28.72 -3.24 -7.67
CA LEU A 119 30.13 -3.58 -7.42
C LEU A 119 30.93 -3.71 -8.72
N ASP A 120 30.35 -4.33 -9.74
CA ASP A 120 31.06 -4.64 -10.98
C ASP A 120 31.15 -3.42 -11.92
N PHE A 121 30.18 -2.51 -11.90
CA PHE A 121 30.07 -1.43 -12.90
C PHE A 121 30.23 -0.01 -12.36
N LEU A 122 30.11 0.27 -11.06
CA LEU A 122 30.24 1.63 -10.54
C LEU A 122 31.70 2.02 -10.24
N PRO A 123 32.16 3.19 -10.71
CA PRO A 123 33.43 3.76 -10.24
C PRO A 123 33.42 3.97 -8.72
N ARG A 124 34.59 3.88 -8.07
CA ARG A 124 34.72 3.95 -6.59
C ARG A 124 33.96 5.12 -5.95
N GLY A 125 33.99 6.31 -6.55
CA GLY A 125 33.26 7.48 -6.05
C GLY A 125 31.74 7.32 -6.14
N MET A 126 31.22 6.83 -7.28
CA MET A 126 29.79 6.59 -7.47
C MET A 126 29.30 5.42 -6.61
N LEU A 127 30.11 4.36 -6.46
CA LEU A 127 29.81 3.25 -5.58
C LEU A 127 29.60 3.75 -4.14
N GLY A 128 30.50 4.61 -3.64
CA GLY A 128 30.35 5.22 -2.31
C GLY A 128 29.06 6.02 -2.16
N ILE A 129 28.69 6.81 -3.18
CA ILE A 129 27.43 7.58 -3.19
C ILE A 129 26.21 6.66 -3.14
N VAL A 130 26.17 5.61 -3.97
CA VAL A 130 25.02 4.69 -4.03
C VAL A 130 24.92 3.86 -2.75
N VAL A 131 26.02 3.35 -2.21
CA VAL A 131 26.01 2.63 -0.93
C VAL A 131 25.50 3.54 0.19
N THR A 132 25.98 4.78 0.26
CA THR A 132 25.53 5.75 1.26
C THR A 132 24.04 6.09 1.09
N SER A 133 23.56 6.24 -0.15
CA SER A 133 22.14 6.52 -0.41
C SER A 133 21.22 5.36 -0.04
N LEU A 134 21.64 4.11 -0.26
CA LEU A 134 20.92 2.92 0.20
C LEU A 134 20.84 2.86 1.73
N LEU A 135 21.94 3.13 2.42
CA LEU A 135 21.95 3.21 3.90
C LEU A 135 21.05 4.34 4.40
N ALA A 136 21.08 5.52 3.77
CA ALA A 136 20.20 6.63 4.11
C ALA A 136 18.72 6.28 3.88
N ALA A 137 18.40 5.62 2.76
CA ALA A 137 17.04 5.17 2.46
C ALA A 137 16.54 4.13 3.47
N PHE A 138 17.39 3.17 3.83
CA PHE A 138 17.11 2.18 4.88
C PHE A 138 16.84 2.86 6.23
N MET A 139 17.74 3.75 6.66
CA MET A 139 17.60 4.51 7.91
C MET A 139 16.33 5.36 7.93
N SER A 140 15.93 5.95 6.79
CA SER A 140 14.68 6.73 6.71
C SER A 140 13.44 5.88 7.00
N THR A 141 13.43 4.63 6.52
CA THR A 141 12.30 3.70 6.69
C THR A 141 12.27 3.13 8.10
N VAL A 142 13.43 2.70 8.61
CA VAL A 142 13.59 2.19 9.98
C VAL A 142 13.24 3.26 11.01
N SER A 143 13.77 4.48 10.85
CA SER A 143 13.45 5.60 11.73
C SER A 143 11.96 5.93 11.72
N THR A 144 11.30 5.87 10.56
CA THR A 144 9.85 6.12 10.48
C THR A 144 9.08 5.06 11.25
N SER A 145 9.44 3.78 11.09
CA SER A 145 8.77 2.66 11.76
C SER A 145 8.99 2.66 13.27
N ILE A 146 10.21 2.98 13.73
CA ILE A 146 10.53 3.13 15.16
C ILE A 146 9.77 4.30 15.76
N ASN A 147 9.81 5.48 15.13
CA ASN A 147 9.15 6.67 15.66
C ASN A 147 7.63 6.50 15.71
N TRP A 148 7.05 5.88 14.67
CA TRP A 148 5.62 5.60 14.61
C TRP A 148 5.20 4.56 15.66
N GLY A 149 5.96 3.46 15.80
CA GLY A 149 5.71 2.45 16.84
C GLY A 149 5.86 3.00 18.27
N ALA A 150 6.90 3.80 18.52
CA ALA A 150 7.11 4.44 19.81
C ALA A 150 6.00 5.44 20.16
N SER A 151 5.45 6.14 19.16
CA SER A 151 4.32 7.05 19.37
C SER A 151 3.06 6.32 19.84
N TYR A 152 2.78 5.11 19.33
CA TYR A 152 1.68 4.28 19.82
C TYR A 152 1.89 3.85 21.28
N LEU A 153 3.07 3.36 21.62
CA LEU A 153 3.37 2.95 23.00
C LEU A 153 3.30 4.12 23.97
N THR A 154 3.68 5.33 23.52
CA THR A 154 3.72 6.52 24.38
C THR A 154 2.35 7.18 24.52
N ASN A 155 1.64 7.46 23.42
CA ASN A 155 0.38 8.21 23.46
C ASN A 155 -0.82 7.31 23.72
N ASP A 156 -0.88 6.16 23.05
CA ASP A 156 -2.09 5.33 23.04
C ASP A 156 -2.11 4.32 24.19
N LEU A 157 -0.94 3.95 24.72
CA LEU A 157 -0.83 3.10 25.91
C LEU A 157 -0.44 3.89 27.16
N TYR A 158 0.76 4.50 27.16
CA TYR A 158 1.30 5.10 28.38
C TYR A 158 0.49 6.31 28.86
N LEU A 159 0.37 7.35 28.03
CA LEU A 159 -0.41 8.55 28.38
C LEU A 159 -1.87 8.18 28.65
N ARG A 160 -2.48 7.34 27.80
CA ARG A 160 -3.92 7.04 27.94
C ARG A 160 -4.27 6.20 29.17
N PHE A 161 -3.48 5.17 29.50
CA PHE A 161 -3.86 4.16 30.50
C PHE A 161 -2.92 4.06 31.70
N VAL A 162 -1.66 4.48 31.57
CA VAL A 162 -0.66 4.36 32.66
C VAL A 162 -0.54 5.66 33.44
N HIS A 163 -0.34 6.79 32.77
CA HIS A 163 -0.19 8.09 33.43
C HIS A 163 -0.84 9.24 32.62
N PRO A 164 -2.17 9.46 32.77
CA PRO A 164 -2.93 10.48 32.03
C PRO A 164 -2.52 11.94 32.26
N GLN A 165 -1.73 12.20 33.30
CA GLN A 165 -1.24 13.53 33.64
C GLN A 165 0.27 13.67 33.39
N ALA A 166 0.86 12.78 32.59
CA ALA A 166 2.27 12.84 32.21
C ALA A 166 2.62 14.17 31.56
N ARG A 167 3.74 14.77 31.99
CA ARG A 167 4.27 16.00 31.40
C ARG A 167 4.95 15.69 30.06
N GLU A 168 5.08 16.69 29.18
CA GLU A 168 5.74 16.50 27.88
C GLU A 168 7.16 15.93 27.99
N SER A 169 7.95 16.39 28.97
CA SER A 169 9.30 15.87 29.21
C SER A 169 9.33 14.37 29.55
N GLU A 170 8.32 13.89 30.27
CA GLU A 170 8.14 12.48 30.59
C GLU A 170 7.74 11.69 29.34
N LEU A 171 6.82 12.21 28.53
CA LEU A 171 6.42 11.58 27.27
C LEU A 171 7.60 11.46 26.30
N VAL A 172 8.46 12.47 26.21
CA VAL A 172 9.69 12.41 25.39
C VAL A 172 10.63 11.32 25.91
N PHE A 173 10.78 11.18 27.23
CA PHE A 173 11.61 10.13 27.82
C PHE A 173 11.05 8.73 27.56
N VAL A 174 9.74 8.53 27.79
CA VAL A 174 9.05 7.27 27.50
C VAL A 174 9.12 6.94 26.01
N GLY A 175 8.97 7.92 25.13
CA GLY A 175 9.14 7.75 23.69
C GLY A 175 10.53 7.27 23.29
N ARG A 176 11.58 7.76 23.95
CA ARG A 176 12.97 7.27 23.73
C ARG A 176 13.13 5.82 24.19
N ILE A 177 12.58 5.46 25.36
CA ILE A 177 12.61 4.07 25.86
C ILE A 177 11.85 3.15 24.90
N ALA A 178 10.64 3.56 24.49
CA ALA A 178 9.83 2.82 23.53
C ALA A 178 10.55 2.64 22.18
N SER A 179 11.28 3.67 21.72
CA SER A 179 12.09 3.58 20.49
C SER A 179 13.20 2.52 20.62
N VAL A 180 13.92 2.51 21.75
CA VAL A 180 14.95 1.49 22.02
C VAL A 180 14.32 0.10 22.07
N LEU A 181 13.19 -0.06 22.78
CA LEU A 181 12.48 -1.33 22.88
C LEU A 181 12.06 -1.87 21.51
N VAL A 182 11.41 -1.04 20.68
CA VAL A 182 10.98 -1.41 19.32
C VAL A 182 12.18 -1.79 18.46
N THR A 183 13.30 -1.07 18.60
CA THR A 183 14.55 -1.36 17.87
C THR A 183 15.11 -2.73 18.26
N VAL A 184 15.19 -3.03 19.56
CA VAL A 184 15.70 -4.32 20.06
C VAL A 184 14.81 -5.47 19.61
N LEU A 185 13.49 -5.34 19.73
CA LEU A 185 12.54 -6.37 19.27
C LEU A 185 12.62 -6.58 17.76
N GLY A 186 12.74 -5.51 16.98
CA GLY A 186 12.92 -5.57 15.53
C GLY A 186 14.24 -6.25 15.14
N ALA A 187 15.34 -5.94 15.84
CA ALA A 187 16.63 -6.58 15.62
C ALA A 187 16.60 -8.08 15.94
N ILE A 188 15.96 -8.47 17.06
CA ILE A 188 15.77 -9.89 17.41
C ILE A 188 14.97 -10.59 16.30
N ALA A 189 13.83 -10.03 15.88
CA ALA A 189 13.03 -10.60 14.80
C ALA A 189 13.82 -10.74 13.48
N ALA A 190 14.69 -9.78 13.17
CA ALA A 190 15.55 -9.84 11.99
C ALA A 190 16.56 -10.99 12.05
N PHE A 191 17.12 -11.33 13.22
CA PHE A 191 18.01 -12.49 13.36
C PHE A 191 17.32 -13.84 13.16
N PHE A 192 16.00 -13.91 13.34
CA PHE A 192 15.21 -15.12 13.07
C PHE A 192 14.61 -15.16 11.66
N ALA A 193 14.71 -14.07 10.90
CA ALA A 193 14.22 -14.02 9.53
C ALA A 193 15.16 -14.78 8.61
N THR A 194 14.67 -15.86 7.98
CA THR A 194 15.42 -16.65 7.00
C THR A 194 15.32 -16.11 5.59
N ASP A 195 14.16 -15.55 5.24
CA ASP A 195 13.83 -15.04 3.92
C ASP A 195 12.95 -13.79 4.02
N VAL A 196 13.36 -12.74 3.31
CA VAL A 196 12.68 -11.44 3.29
C VAL A 196 11.28 -11.60 2.70
N ALA A 197 11.13 -12.34 1.60
CA ALA A 197 9.84 -12.52 0.94
C ALA A 197 8.82 -13.20 1.85
N THR A 198 9.24 -14.20 2.62
CA THR A 198 8.41 -14.92 3.60
C THR A 198 7.91 -13.98 4.69
N VAL A 199 8.78 -13.14 5.27
CA VAL A 199 8.40 -12.15 6.28
C VAL A 199 7.41 -11.13 5.69
N PHE A 200 7.67 -10.60 4.49
CA PHE A 200 6.76 -9.68 3.82
C PHE A 200 5.38 -10.30 3.57
N ARG A 201 5.33 -11.54 3.07
CA ARG A 201 4.07 -12.27 2.83
C ARG A 201 3.31 -12.47 4.14
N LEU A 202 3.98 -12.82 5.23
CA LEU A 202 3.36 -12.95 6.54
C LEU A 202 2.76 -11.61 7.01
N VAL A 203 3.53 -10.51 6.95
CA VAL A 203 3.07 -9.17 7.36
C VAL A 203 1.89 -8.66 6.54
N ILE A 204 1.86 -8.99 5.23
CA ILE A 204 0.71 -8.69 4.38
C ILE A 204 -0.48 -9.54 4.80
N ALA A 205 -0.31 -10.86 4.95
CA ALA A 205 -1.39 -11.78 5.30
C ALA A 205 -2.07 -11.42 6.63
N ILE A 206 -1.31 -11.19 7.70
CA ILE A 206 -1.88 -10.77 9.01
C ILE A 206 -2.50 -9.37 8.97
N GLY A 207 -2.12 -8.56 7.98
CA GLY A 207 -2.68 -7.23 7.76
C GLY A 207 -3.90 -7.21 6.87
N THR A 208 -4.23 -8.31 6.20
CA THR A 208 -5.39 -8.43 5.32
C THR A 208 -6.63 -8.74 6.15
N GLY A 209 -7.75 -8.10 5.82
CA GLY A 209 -9.01 -8.26 6.55
C GLY A 209 -9.66 -6.95 6.97
N PRO A 210 -9.00 -6.08 7.75
CA PRO A 210 -9.60 -4.85 8.26
C PRO A 210 -9.81 -3.76 7.19
N GLY A 211 -9.21 -3.91 6.00
CA GLY A 211 -9.17 -2.79 5.05
C GLY A 211 -10.56 -2.29 4.60
N LEU A 212 -11.52 -3.19 4.38
CA LEU A 212 -12.87 -2.79 3.95
C LEU A 212 -13.64 -2.04 5.04
N VAL A 213 -13.59 -2.50 6.29
CA VAL A 213 -14.29 -1.83 7.40
C VAL A 213 -13.69 -0.45 7.69
N LEU A 214 -12.37 -0.32 7.57
CA LEU A 214 -11.65 0.95 7.75
C LEU A 214 -11.99 2.00 6.67
N MET A 215 -12.33 1.56 5.46
CA MET A 215 -12.83 2.45 4.40
C MET A 215 -14.31 2.77 4.60
N LEU A 216 -15.15 1.76 4.86
CA LEU A 216 -16.60 1.92 4.94
C LEU A 216 -17.06 2.78 6.11
N ARG A 217 -16.31 2.83 7.23
CA ARG A 217 -16.65 3.67 8.39
C ARG A 217 -16.82 5.15 8.05
N TRP A 218 -16.16 5.64 7.01
CA TRP A 218 -16.28 7.02 6.55
C TRP A 218 -17.58 7.29 5.77
N PHE A 219 -18.19 6.25 5.20
CA PHE A 219 -19.34 6.36 4.31
C PHE A 219 -20.62 5.75 4.89
N TRP A 220 -20.53 5.02 6.01
CA TRP A 220 -21.66 4.28 6.56
C TRP A 220 -21.75 4.36 8.08
N TRP A 221 -22.81 5.01 8.57
CA TRP A 221 -23.11 5.20 9.99
C TRP A 221 -23.19 3.92 10.84
N ARG A 222 -23.35 2.75 10.19
CA ARG A 222 -23.60 1.47 10.88
C ARG A 222 -22.34 0.80 11.41
N ILE A 223 -21.16 1.16 10.89
CA ILE A 223 -19.88 0.62 11.33
C ILE A 223 -19.62 1.07 12.78
N ASN A 224 -19.31 0.12 13.66
CA ASN A 224 -19.05 0.36 15.08
C ASN A 224 -17.71 -0.25 15.50
N ALA A 225 -17.26 0.07 16.72
CA ALA A 225 -15.97 -0.40 17.23
C ALA A 225 -15.85 -1.94 17.27
N ALA A 226 -16.95 -2.65 17.54
CA ALA A 226 -16.95 -4.11 17.57
C ALA A 226 -16.67 -4.74 16.21
N ALA A 227 -17.23 -4.17 15.13
CA ALA A 227 -16.94 -4.58 13.77
C ALA A 227 -15.47 -4.36 13.40
N GLU A 228 -14.92 -3.18 13.72
CA GLU A 228 -13.50 -2.86 13.46
C GLU A 228 -12.55 -3.80 14.21
N LEU A 229 -12.77 -3.99 15.51
CA LEU A 229 -11.96 -4.90 16.33
C LEU A 229 -12.05 -6.34 15.81
N THR A 230 -13.25 -6.79 15.42
CA THR A 230 -13.44 -8.12 14.83
C THR A 230 -12.63 -8.26 13.55
N ALA A 231 -12.65 -7.24 12.67
CA ALA A 231 -11.90 -7.31 11.43
C ALA A 231 -10.38 -7.34 11.65
N MET A 232 -9.88 -6.58 12.64
CA MET A 232 -8.44 -6.57 12.98
C MET A 232 -8.00 -7.90 13.60
N VAL A 233 -8.75 -8.42 14.57
CA VAL A 233 -8.42 -9.66 15.27
C VAL A 233 -8.59 -10.86 14.33
N ALA A 234 -9.69 -10.93 13.58
CA ALA A 234 -9.90 -12.02 12.62
C ALA A 234 -8.88 -11.98 11.48
N GLY A 235 -8.56 -10.80 10.95
CA GLY A 235 -7.50 -10.66 9.94
C GLY A 235 -6.16 -11.17 10.44
N PHE A 236 -5.78 -10.82 11.67
CA PHE A 236 -4.56 -11.33 12.31
C PHE A 236 -4.61 -12.85 12.50
N VAL A 237 -5.66 -13.38 13.14
CA VAL A 237 -5.77 -14.81 13.48
C VAL A 237 -5.85 -15.68 12.22
N VAL A 238 -6.69 -15.32 11.25
CA VAL A 238 -6.84 -16.07 9.99
C VAL A 238 -5.58 -15.94 9.14
N GLY A 239 -5.02 -14.72 9.00
CA GLY A 239 -3.81 -14.49 8.22
C GLY A 239 -2.58 -15.18 8.82
N PHE A 240 -2.45 -15.22 10.15
CA PHE A 240 -1.38 -15.93 10.84
C PHE A 240 -1.57 -17.44 10.76
N GLY A 241 -2.79 -17.92 11.06
CA GLY A 241 -3.15 -19.33 11.02
C GLY A 241 -2.88 -19.95 9.64
N THR A 242 -3.39 -19.31 8.58
CA THR A 242 -3.18 -19.76 7.20
C THR A 242 -1.75 -19.60 6.70
N SER A 243 -0.88 -18.89 7.43
CA SER A 243 0.54 -18.74 7.09
C SER A 243 1.44 -19.74 7.80
N VAL A 244 1.17 -20.04 9.09
CA VAL A 244 2.11 -20.73 9.98
C VAL A 244 1.59 -22.09 10.46
N VAL A 245 0.27 -22.28 10.62
CA VAL A 245 -0.29 -23.50 11.21
C VAL A 245 -0.42 -24.59 10.13
N PRO A 246 0.31 -25.71 10.21
CA PRO A 246 0.40 -26.68 9.10
C PRO A 246 -0.95 -27.25 8.63
N VAL A 247 -1.91 -27.43 9.54
CA VAL A 247 -3.22 -28.04 9.25
C VAL A 247 -4.12 -27.14 8.41
N ILE A 248 -3.97 -25.82 8.54
CA ILE A 248 -4.81 -24.81 7.86
C ILE A 248 -3.99 -23.90 6.94
N GLN A 249 -2.72 -24.25 6.70
CA GLN A 249 -1.82 -23.47 5.87
C GLN A 249 -2.34 -23.45 4.44
N ILE A 250 -2.34 -22.26 3.83
CA ILE A 250 -2.69 -22.09 2.41
C ILE A 250 -1.39 -21.76 1.67
N PRO A 251 -0.77 -22.72 0.95
CA PRO A 251 0.53 -22.50 0.32
C PRO A 251 0.50 -21.36 -0.71
N ASP A 252 -0.56 -21.32 -1.51
CA ASP A 252 -0.74 -20.26 -2.50
C ASP A 252 -1.07 -18.91 -1.85
N PHE A 253 -0.22 -17.92 -2.08
CA PHE A 253 -0.31 -16.64 -1.40
C PHE A 253 -1.58 -15.85 -1.81
N GLY A 254 -1.96 -15.90 -3.08
CA GLY A 254 -3.19 -15.25 -3.56
C GLY A 254 -4.45 -15.80 -2.91
N TRP A 255 -4.60 -17.13 -2.89
CA TRP A 255 -5.69 -17.80 -2.19
C TRP A 255 -5.70 -17.49 -0.70
N ARG A 256 -4.52 -17.44 -0.07
CA ARG A 256 -4.40 -17.07 1.33
C ARG A 256 -5.00 -15.70 1.62
N LEU A 257 -4.67 -14.69 0.80
CA LEU A 257 -5.22 -13.35 0.97
C LEU A 257 -6.73 -13.30 0.72
N LEU A 258 -7.21 -14.00 -0.32
CA LEU A 258 -8.64 -14.07 -0.65
C LEU A 258 -9.45 -14.71 0.49
N VAL A 259 -8.99 -15.84 1.01
CA VAL A 259 -9.64 -16.53 2.14
C VAL A 259 -9.60 -15.66 3.39
N THR A 260 -8.46 -15.03 3.68
CA THR A 260 -8.32 -14.13 4.85
C THR A 260 -9.28 -12.95 4.75
N ALA A 261 -9.34 -12.27 3.60
CA ALA A 261 -10.26 -11.15 3.37
C ALA A 261 -11.73 -11.59 3.41
N GLY A 262 -12.06 -12.73 2.80
CA GLY A 262 -13.41 -13.27 2.76
C GLY A 262 -13.94 -13.67 4.13
N ILE A 263 -13.20 -14.50 4.88
CA ILE A 263 -13.58 -14.92 6.24
C ILE A 263 -13.70 -13.70 7.16
N THR A 264 -12.70 -12.82 7.15
CA THR A 264 -12.72 -11.61 7.96
C THR A 264 -13.92 -10.72 7.60
N GLY A 265 -14.20 -10.58 6.31
CA GLY A 265 -15.36 -9.88 5.76
C GLY A 265 -16.68 -10.37 6.35
N VAL A 266 -16.91 -11.67 6.30
CA VAL A 266 -18.10 -12.30 6.88
C VAL A 266 -18.17 -12.05 8.39
N LEU A 267 -17.06 -12.27 9.11
CA LEU A 267 -17.03 -12.14 10.57
C LEU A 267 -17.37 -10.73 11.02
N TRP A 268 -16.74 -9.70 10.46
CA TRP A 268 -17.01 -8.33 10.89
C TRP A 268 -18.41 -7.86 10.48
N VAL A 269 -18.94 -8.29 9.34
CA VAL A 269 -20.32 -7.97 8.93
C VAL A 269 -21.32 -8.62 9.88
N VAL A 270 -21.11 -9.90 10.24
CA VAL A 270 -21.96 -10.59 11.22
C VAL A 270 -21.92 -9.89 12.56
N VAL A 271 -20.72 -9.58 13.08
CA VAL A 271 -20.60 -8.85 14.37
C VAL A 271 -21.22 -7.46 14.29
N MET A 272 -21.03 -6.72 13.20
CA MET A 272 -21.67 -5.43 12.98
C MET A 272 -23.19 -5.54 13.09
N LEU A 273 -23.80 -6.54 12.44
CA LEU A 273 -25.26 -6.74 12.47
C LEU A 273 -25.78 -7.16 13.85
N LEU A 274 -25.01 -7.96 14.59
CA LEU A 274 -25.37 -8.47 15.92
C LEU A 274 -25.14 -7.46 17.04
N THR A 275 -24.25 -6.47 16.84
CA THR A 275 -23.95 -5.45 17.84
C THR A 275 -24.72 -4.16 17.57
N PRO A 276 -25.14 -3.42 18.62
CA PRO A 276 -25.85 -2.17 18.43
C PRO A 276 -24.95 -1.15 17.71
N PRO A 277 -25.53 -0.24 16.89
CA PRO A 277 -24.78 0.89 16.36
C PRO A 277 -24.34 1.83 17.48
N GLU A 278 -23.41 2.73 17.17
CA GLU A 278 -23.03 3.82 18.06
C GLU A 278 -24.24 4.71 18.39
N SER A 279 -24.18 5.36 19.55
CA SER A 279 -25.26 6.25 20.01
C SER A 279 -25.52 7.39 19.02
N ASP A 280 -26.80 7.73 18.85
CA ASP A 280 -27.20 8.82 17.96
C ASP A 280 -26.51 10.14 18.33
N THR A 281 -26.25 10.39 19.62
CA THR A 281 -25.52 11.59 20.08
C THR A 281 -24.09 11.63 19.52
N THR A 282 -23.36 10.51 19.58
CA THR A 282 -21.99 10.42 19.05
C THR A 282 -21.97 10.56 17.53
N LEU A 283 -22.93 9.92 16.85
CA LEU A 283 -23.05 10.01 15.39
C LEU A 283 -23.44 11.42 14.92
N ASP A 284 -24.34 12.10 15.64
CA ASP A 284 -24.74 13.48 15.35
C ASP A 284 -23.57 14.46 15.59
N GLU A 285 -22.77 14.25 16.64
CA GLU A 285 -21.55 15.03 16.90
C GLU A 285 -20.49 14.82 15.81
N PHE A 286 -20.24 13.57 15.40
CA PHE A 286 -19.36 13.26 14.29
C PHE A 286 -19.82 13.95 13.01
N TYR A 287 -21.11 13.85 12.68
CA TYR A 287 -21.68 14.45 11.49
C TYR A 287 -21.55 15.98 11.48
N ARG A 288 -21.76 16.66 12.62
CA ARG A 288 -21.59 18.12 12.72
C ARG A 288 -20.16 18.57 12.41
N ARG A 289 -19.15 17.77 12.80
CA ARG A 289 -17.73 18.08 12.59
C ARG A 289 -17.28 17.78 11.16
N VAL A 290 -17.57 16.58 10.68
CA VAL A 290 -17.01 16.05 9.42
C VAL A 290 -17.91 16.34 8.21
N ARG A 291 -19.24 16.34 8.42
CA ARG A 291 -20.27 16.49 7.37
C ARG A 291 -19.97 15.63 6.11
N PRO A 292 -19.77 14.30 6.30
CA PRO A 292 -19.43 13.39 5.21
C PRO A 292 -20.57 13.28 4.20
N ALA A 293 -20.19 13.00 2.95
CA ALA A 293 -21.13 12.77 1.86
C ALA A 293 -21.62 11.32 1.82
N GLY A 294 -22.72 11.10 1.11
CA GLY A 294 -23.18 9.77 0.71
C GLY A 294 -24.44 9.26 1.42
N PRO A 295 -25.04 8.18 0.90
CA PRO A 295 -26.33 7.67 1.36
C PRO A 295 -26.28 7.12 2.78
N GLY A 296 -25.12 6.61 3.22
CA GLY A 296 -24.91 6.06 4.54
C GLY A 296 -24.81 7.10 5.66
N TRP A 297 -25.09 8.38 5.40
CA TRP A 297 -25.23 9.41 6.42
C TRP A 297 -26.56 10.19 6.35
N LYS A 298 -27.49 9.77 5.47
CA LYS A 298 -28.78 10.44 5.26
C LYS A 298 -29.60 10.57 6.54
N ARG A 299 -29.49 9.59 7.45
CA ARG A 299 -30.15 9.61 8.76
C ARG A 299 -29.67 10.78 9.63
N GLN A 300 -28.36 10.93 9.79
CA GLN A 300 -27.75 12.00 10.59
C GLN A 300 -27.90 13.37 9.91
N GLN A 301 -27.86 13.42 8.57
CA GLN A 301 -28.17 14.61 7.80
C GLN A 301 -29.57 15.16 8.15
N LEU A 302 -30.59 14.30 8.13
CA LEU A 302 -31.96 14.68 8.47
C LEU A 302 -32.10 15.10 9.94
N ARG A 303 -31.40 14.42 10.86
CA ARG A 303 -31.43 14.72 12.30
C ARG A 303 -30.75 16.03 12.66
N THR A 304 -29.64 16.35 11.99
CA THR A 304 -28.84 17.55 12.29
C THR A 304 -29.27 18.76 11.47
N GLY A 305 -29.97 18.55 10.35
CA GLY A 305 -30.37 19.60 9.42
C GLY A 305 -29.20 20.23 8.65
N LEU A 306 -28.00 19.65 8.72
CA LEU A 306 -26.80 20.17 8.07
C LEU A 306 -26.58 19.49 6.73
N ALA A 307 -26.22 20.26 5.71
CA ALA A 307 -25.81 19.71 4.41
C ALA A 307 -24.38 19.13 4.48
N PRO A 308 -24.07 18.08 3.68
CA PRO A 308 -22.71 17.56 3.56
C PRO A 308 -21.79 18.64 2.98
N ILE A 309 -20.54 18.70 3.45
CA ILE A 309 -19.49 19.56 2.85
C ILE A 309 -18.85 18.84 1.66
N GLN A 310 -18.66 17.53 1.80
CA GLN A 310 -18.05 16.70 0.79
C GLN A 310 -19.03 16.45 -0.37
N ASP A 311 -18.47 16.18 -1.55
CA ASP A 311 -19.24 15.75 -2.71
C ASP A 311 -18.64 14.45 -3.21
N LEU A 312 -19.28 13.34 -2.84
CA LEU A 312 -18.79 11.99 -3.13
C LEU A 312 -18.68 11.73 -4.63
N GLU A 313 -19.61 12.26 -5.43
CA GLU A 313 -19.58 12.06 -6.88
C GLU A 313 -18.40 12.81 -7.49
N HIS A 314 -18.21 14.06 -7.08
CA HIS A 314 -17.08 14.87 -7.51
C HIS A 314 -15.74 14.25 -7.08
N ASP A 315 -15.62 13.80 -5.84
CA ASP A 315 -14.40 13.20 -5.30
C ASP A 315 -14.08 11.87 -6.01
N LEU A 316 -15.10 11.04 -6.29
CA LEU A 316 -14.92 9.81 -7.06
C LEU A 316 -14.44 10.10 -8.49
N LYS A 317 -15.01 11.10 -9.16
CA LYS A 317 -14.55 11.56 -10.48
C LYS A 317 -13.08 12.02 -10.43
N ARG A 318 -12.68 12.77 -9.40
CA ARG A 318 -11.28 13.19 -9.21
C ARG A 318 -10.35 11.99 -9.02
N VAL A 319 -10.76 11.01 -8.21
CA VAL A 319 -9.98 9.78 -7.99
C VAL A 319 -9.80 9.01 -9.29
N LEU A 320 -10.86 8.77 -10.05
CA LEU A 320 -10.80 8.06 -11.34
C LEU A 320 -9.91 8.80 -12.36
N ALA A 321 -10.07 10.11 -12.49
CA ALA A 321 -9.22 10.93 -13.37
C ALA A 321 -7.74 10.86 -12.95
N SER A 322 -7.47 10.87 -11.64
CA SER A 322 -6.12 10.76 -11.07
C SER A 322 -5.50 9.39 -11.30
N ILE A 323 -6.28 8.31 -11.20
CA ILE A 323 -5.83 6.94 -11.52
C ILE A 323 -5.44 6.85 -12.99
N LEU A 324 -6.28 7.34 -13.91
CA LEU A 324 -5.97 7.35 -15.35
C LEU A 324 -4.70 8.13 -15.64
N LEU A 325 -4.53 9.31 -15.02
CA LEU A 325 -3.33 10.11 -15.16
C LEU A 325 -2.08 9.37 -14.62
N MET A 326 -2.12 8.87 -13.39
CA MET A 326 -0.96 8.25 -12.74
C MET A 326 -0.55 6.94 -13.40
N PHE A 327 -1.49 6.01 -13.58
CA PHE A 327 -1.20 4.73 -14.23
C PHE A 327 -0.88 4.92 -15.72
N GLY A 328 -1.61 5.79 -16.42
CA GLY A 328 -1.32 6.12 -17.81
C GLY A 328 0.10 6.68 -17.97
N ALA A 329 0.50 7.64 -17.13
CA ALA A 329 1.85 8.22 -17.18
C ALA A 329 2.93 7.20 -16.83
N MET A 330 2.71 6.39 -15.79
CA MET A 330 3.62 5.31 -15.41
C MET A 330 3.81 4.35 -16.57
N LEU A 331 2.73 3.77 -17.10
CA LEU A 331 2.77 2.79 -18.18
C LEU A 331 3.27 3.39 -19.52
N ALA A 332 3.04 4.67 -19.77
CA ALA A 332 3.57 5.36 -20.96
C ALA A 332 5.10 5.38 -20.96
N ILE A 333 5.69 5.83 -19.85
CA ILE A 333 7.15 5.84 -19.67
C ILE A 333 7.69 4.41 -19.84
N GLY A 334 7.00 3.43 -19.24
CA GLY A 334 7.33 2.02 -19.39
C GLY A 334 7.32 1.51 -20.82
N GLY A 335 6.23 1.76 -21.54
CA GLY A 335 6.08 1.35 -22.92
C GLY A 335 7.20 1.88 -23.80
N PHE A 336 7.62 3.14 -23.61
CA PHE A 336 8.74 3.71 -24.36
C PHE A 336 10.09 3.13 -23.92
N LEU A 337 10.35 2.99 -22.63
CA LEU A 337 11.61 2.42 -22.10
C LEU A 337 11.80 0.95 -22.49
N LEU A 338 10.71 0.19 -22.56
CA LEU A 338 10.70 -1.23 -22.93
C LEU A 338 10.55 -1.45 -24.44
N LEU A 339 10.62 -0.39 -25.26
CA LEU A 339 10.49 -0.45 -26.72
C LEU A 339 9.16 -1.08 -27.20
N LYS A 340 8.07 -0.89 -26.45
CA LYS A 340 6.69 -1.26 -26.79
C LYS A 340 5.89 0.02 -27.14
N PRO A 341 6.09 0.63 -28.32
CA PRO A 341 5.54 1.96 -28.64
C PRO A 341 4.01 2.01 -28.63
N LEU A 342 3.33 0.92 -29.00
CA LEU A 342 1.86 0.86 -28.93
C LEU A 342 1.36 1.05 -27.49
N ILE A 343 1.96 0.34 -26.52
CA ILE A 343 1.63 0.47 -25.10
C ILE A 343 1.98 1.88 -24.61
N GLY A 344 3.13 2.40 -25.03
CA GLY A 344 3.59 3.76 -24.69
C GLY A 344 2.58 4.83 -25.12
N TRP A 345 2.19 4.84 -26.39
CA TRP A 345 1.26 5.81 -26.95
C TRP A 345 -0.16 5.66 -26.39
N VAL A 346 -0.70 4.44 -26.29
CA VAL A 346 -2.03 4.21 -25.72
C VAL A 346 -2.08 4.68 -24.26
N SER A 347 -1.07 4.35 -23.46
CA SER A 347 -1.00 4.77 -22.05
C SER A 347 -0.82 6.28 -21.92
N LEU A 348 -0.08 6.91 -22.84
CA LEU A 348 0.08 8.36 -22.86
C LEU A 348 -1.25 9.07 -23.17
N VAL A 349 -2.04 8.55 -24.12
CA VAL A 349 -3.38 9.06 -24.40
C VAL A 349 -4.26 8.94 -23.15
N ILE A 350 -4.26 7.79 -22.48
CA ILE A 350 -5.00 7.60 -21.21
C ILE A 350 -4.57 8.64 -20.16
N ALA A 351 -3.26 8.90 -20.05
CA ALA A 351 -2.74 9.89 -19.12
C ALA A 351 -3.25 11.31 -19.45
N VAL A 352 -3.18 11.70 -20.72
CA VAL A 352 -3.65 13.01 -21.20
C VAL A 352 -5.15 13.17 -20.97
N LEU A 353 -5.95 12.14 -21.27
CA LEU A 353 -7.39 12.15 -21.02
C LEU A 353 -7.70 12.29 -19.52
N GLY A 354 -6.99 11.56 -18.66
CA GLY A 354 -7.10 11.70 -17.21
C GLY A 354 -6.77 13.11 -16.71
N TRP A 355 -5.72 13.72 -17.26
CA TRP A 355 -5.33 15.10 -16.93
C TRP A 355 -6.34 16.15 -17.38
N VAL A 356 -6.84 16.04 -18.63
CA VAL A 356 -7.88 16.93 -19.16
C VAL A 356 -9.14 16.81 -18.31
N TRP A 357 -9.57 15.60 -17.99
CA TRP A 357 -10.73 15.36 -17.15
C TRP A 357 -10.55 15.96 -15.75
N LEU A 358 -9.38 15.77 -15.13
CA LEU A 358 -9.07 16.35 -13.82
C LEU A 358 -9.14 17.89 -13.83
N ARG A 359 -8.69 18.53 -14.91
CA ARG A 359 -8.79 19.99 -15.09
C ARG A 359 -10.23 20.48 -15.24
N GLN A 360 -11.05 19.76 -16.02
CA GLN A 360 -12.46 20.08 -16.19
C GLN A 360 -13.22 19.98 -14.86
N ILE A 361 -12.91 18.97 -14.04
CA ILE A 361 -13.52 18.82 -12.72
C ILE A 361 -13.16 20.00 -11.80
N LYS A 362 -11.90 20.47 -11.81
CA LYS A 362 -11.47 21.62 -11.00
C LYS A 362 -12.15 22.93 -11.39
N GLY A 363 -12.39 23.15 -12.69
CA GLY A 363 -13.03 24.37 -13.20
C GLY A 363 -14.50 24.55 -12.80
N ASN A 364 -15.18 23.49 -12.35
CA ASN A 364 -16.61 23.55 -11.97
C ASN A 364 -16.85 23.96 -10.50
N ARG A 365 -15.83 24.44 -9.78
CA ARG A 365 -15.90 24.84 -8.35
C ARG A 365 -15.56 26.31 -8.07
N GLU A 366 -15.22 27.08 -9.10
CA GLU A 366 -15.21 28.55 -9.06
C GLU A 366 -16.58 29.09 -9.49
#